data_AF-A0A4Q0Z441-F1
#
_entry.id   AF-A0A4Q0Z441-F1
#
_cell.length_a   1.000
_cell.length_b   1.000
_cell.length_c   1.000
_cell.angle_alpha   90.00
_cell.angle_beta   90.00
_cell.angle_gamma   90.00
#
_symmetry.space_group_name_H-M   'P 1'
#
loop_
_entity.id
_entity.type
_entity.pdbx_description
1 polymer ?
#
loop_
_entity_poly.entity_id
_entity_poly.type
_entity_poly.pdbx_seq_one_letter_code
_entity_poly.pdbx_strand_id
1 'polypeptide(L)'
;MSIDGFIKAVKEEKFVEAHELLEEEWRYYKRIEEKSKAKAVQGLINGATALALYRKKRVDAYKRVWEVFKKYNYLLEELDNNKKYHEASNLLELKNNSIVN
;
A
#
# COMPACT_ATOMS: atom_id res chain seq x y z
N MET A 1 14.75 5.65 1.54
CA MET A 1 13.96 5.93 0.32
C MET A 1 12.47 5.92 0.69
N SER A 2 11.57 6.38 -0.18
CA SER A 2 10.10 6.45 0.04
C SER A 2 9.52 5.17 0.66
N ILE A 3 9.93 4.00 0.16
CA ILE A 3 9.48 2.69 0.65
C ILE A 3 9.92 2.36 2.09
N ASP A 4 11.11 2.82 2.52
CA ASP A 4 11.56 2.62 3.91
C ASP A 4 10.71 3.45 4.88
N GLY A 5 10.40 4.69 4.47
CA GLY A 5 9.49 5.56 5.19
C GLY A 5 8.09 4.94 5.28
N PHE A 6 7.59 4.41 4.16
CA PHE A 6 6.30 3.71 4.11
C PHE A 6 6.24 2.55 5.11
N ILE A 7 7.23 1.66 5.09
CA ILE A 7 7.32 0.52 6.00
C ILE A 7 7.33 1.00 7.47
N LYS A 8 8.11 2.04 7.78
CA LYS A 8 8.15 2.62 9.12
C LYS A 8 6.80 3.20 9.54
N ALA A 9 6.15 3.98 8.67
CA ALA A 9 4.83 4.56 8.93
C ALA A 9 3.75 3.48 9.14
N VAL A 10 3.78 2.38 8.37
CA VAL A 10 2.86 1.24 8.58
C VAL A 10 3.14 0.53 9.92
N LYS A 11 4.41 0.35 10.31
CA LYS A 11 4.77 -0.21 11.64
C LYS A 11 4.20 0.64 12.78
N GLU A 12 4.31 1.97 12.65
CA GLU A 12 3.81 2.99 13.58
C GLU A 12 2.31 3.28 13.43
N GLU A 13 1.61 2.59 12.52
CA GLU A 13 0.18 2.75 12.23
C GLU A 13 -0.24 4.15 11.75
N LYS A 14 0.72 4.92 11.22
CA LYS A 14 0.51 6.20 10.57
C LYS A 14 0.08 5.98 9.12
N PHE A 15 -1.08 5.36 8.95
CA PHE A 15 -1.54 4.88 7.64
C PHE A 15 -1.81 6.00 6.61
N VAL A 16 -2.20 7.20 7.07
CA VAL A 16 -2.37 8.36 6.19
C VAL A 16 -1.01 8.88 5.70
N GLU A 17 -0.02 8.97 6.57
CA GLU A 17 1.35 9.33 6.20
C GLU A 17 1.95 8.29 5.24
N ALA A 18 1.72 6.99 5.50
CA ALA A 18 2.14 5.93 4.61
C ALA A 18 1.57 6.11 3.18
N HIS A 19 0.28 6.46 3.04
CA HIS A 19 -0.31 6.77 1.74
C HIS A 19 0.47 7.88 0.99
N GLU A 20 0.78 8.98 1.69
CA GLU A 20 1.46 10.14 1.10
C GLU A 20 2.88 9.81 0.64
N LEU A 21 3.61 8.99 1.43
CA LEU A 21 5.01 8.64 1.17
C LEU A 21 5.26 7.89 -0.15
N LEU A 22 4.25 7.20 -0.70
CA LEU A 22 4.35 6.52 -2.00
C LEU A 22 3.63 7.26 -3.13
N GLU A 23 2.96 8.38 -2.84
CA GLU A 23 2.13 9.06 -3.83
C GLU A 23 2.96 9.68 -4.96
N GLU A 24 4.12 10.24 -4.65
CA GLU A 24 5.05 10.78 -5.65
C GLU A 24 5.56 9.70 -6.61
N GLU A 25 5.91 8.52 -6.09
CA GLU A 25 6.36 7.39 -6.90
C GLU A 25 5.24 6.86 -7.80
N TRP A 26 4.02 6.76 -7.27
CA TRP A 26 2.84 6.41 -8.06
C TRP A 26 2.59 7.41 -9.20
N ARG A 27 2.65 8.71 -8.91
CA ARG A 27 2.51 9.78 -9.91
C ARG A 27 3.62 9.72 -10.96
N TYR A 28 4.85 9.42 -10.54
CA TYR A 28 5.98 9.23 -11.44
C TYR A 28 5.71 8.12 -12.45
N TYR A 29 5.37 6.90 -12.00
CA TYR A 29 5.08 5.79 -12.91
C TYR A 29 3.89 6.07 -13.84
N LYS A 30 2.87 6.78 -13.35
CA LYS A 30 1.77 7.22 -14.22
C LYS A 30 2.24 8.16 -15.33
N ARG A 31 3.14 9.10 -15.02
CA ARG A 31 3.63 10.11 -15.98
C ARG A 31 4.50 9.49 -17.07
N ILE A 32 5.28 8.47 -16.75
CA ILE A 32 6.12 7.75 -17.71
C ILE A 32 5.41 6.54 -18.35
N GLU A 33 4.10 6.42 -18.14
CA GLU A 33 3.24 5.36 -18.71
C GLU A 33 3.60 3.91 -18.30
N GLU A 34 4.34 3.74 -17.21
CA GLU A 34 4.64 2.44 -16.58
C GLU A 34 3.41 1.93 -15.80
N LYS A 35 2.38 1.50 -16.53
CA LYS A 35 1.06 1.18 -15.96
C LYS A 35 1.09 0.06 -14.92
N SER A 36 1.93 -0.96 -15.11
CA SER A 36 2.07 -2.08 -14.17
C SER A 36 2.71 -1.63 -12.87
N LYS A 37 3.85 -0.92 -12.94
CA LYS A 37 4.52 -0.34 -11.76
C LYS A 37 3.61 0.65 -11.03
N ALA A 38 2.88 1.50 -11.75
CA ALA A 38 1.90 2.40 -11.15
C ALA A 38 0.80 1.65 -10.38
N LYS A 39 0.24 0.56 -10.94
CA LYS A 39 -0.76 -0.25 -10.24
C LYS A 39 -0.17 -1.00 -9.03
N ALA A 40 1.07 -1.47 -9.13
CA ALA A 40 1.77 -2.11 -8.02
C ALA A 40 1.88 -1.15 -6.80
N VAL A 41 2.39 0.07 -7.03
CA VAL A 41 2.48 1.10 -5.98
C VAL A 41 1.09 1.52 -5.49
N GLN A 42 0.11 1.65 -6.39
CA GLN A 42 -1.29 1.94 -6.02
C GLN A 42 -1.86 0.86 -5.08
N GLY A 43 -1.50 -0.41 -5.27
CA GLY A 43 -1.87 -1.50 -4.38
C GLY A 43 -1.45 -1.22 -2.94
N LEU A 44 -0.17 -0.91 -2.72
CA LEU A 44 0.36 -0.61 -1.38
C LEU A 44 -0.29 0.63 -0.76
N ILE A 45 -0.47 1.70 -1.53
CA ILE A 45 -1.18 2.92 -1.12
C ILE A 45 -2.60 2.59 -0.66
N ASN A 46 -3.30 1.72 -1.40
CA ASN A 46 -4.64 1.26 -1.04
C ASN A 46 -4.63 0.40 0.22
N GLY A 47 -3.62 -0.44 0.43
CA GLY A 47 -3.48 -1.23 1.65
C GLY A 47 -3.40 -0.32 2.89
N ALA A 48 -2.56 0.71 2.85
CA ALA A 48 -2.50 1.72 3.92
C ALA A 48 -3.85 2.46 4.08
N THR A 49 -4.45 2.89 2.97
CA THR A 49 -5.74 3.62 2.97
C THR A 49 -6.87 2.78 3.58
N ALA A 50 -6.91 1.48 3.28
CA ALA A 50 -7.88 0.54 3.83
C ALA A 50 -7.74 0.45 5.35
N LEU A 51 -6.52 0.27 5.88
CA LEU A 51 -6.29 0.23 7.33
C LEU A 51 -6.69 1.55 8.02
N ALA A 52 -6.41 2.70 7.39
CA ALA A 52 -6.89 4.00 7.87
C ALA A 52 -8.43 4.09 7.92
N LEU A 53 -9.12 3.58 6.89
CA LEU A 53 -10.59 3.53 6.83
C LEU A 53 -11.17 2.63 7.92
N TYR A 54 -10.55 1.47 8.17
CA TYR A 54 -10.98 0.57 9.23
C TYR A 54 -10.85 1.23 10.60
N ARG A 55 -9.72 1.88 10.91
CA ARG A 55 -9.52 2.66 12.14
C ARG A 55 -10.57 3.77 12.32
N LYS A 56 -11.07 4.34 11.22
CA LYS A 56 -12.17 5.33 11.19
C LYS A 56 -13.58 4.70 11.23
N LYS A 57 -13.70 3.39 11.50
CA LYS A 57 -14.96 2.62 11.53
C LYS A 57 -15.72 2.63 10.19
N ARG A 58 -15.04 2.84 9.06
CA ARG A 58 -15.63 2.85 7.71
C ARG A 58 -15.46 1.49 7.02
N VAL A 59 -16.07 0.45 7.59
CA VAL A 59 -15.83 -0.96 7.24
C VAL A 59 -16.12 -1.29 5.76
N ASP A 60 -17.21 -0.78 5.19
CA ASP A 60 -17.56 -1.07 3.78
C ASP A 60 -16.60 -0.40 2.78
N ALA A 61 -16.06 0.76 3.13
CA ALA A 61 -15.02 1.41 2.34
C ALA A 61 -13.70 0.65 2.47
N TYR A 62 -13.33 0.24 3.69
CA TYR A 62 -12.17 -0.63 3.95
C TYR A 62 -12.20 -1.88 3.07
N LYS A 63 -13.30 -2.66 3.09
CA LYS A 63 -13.42 -3.90 2.31
C LYS A 63 -13.14 -3.67 0.82
N ARG A 64 -13.79 -2.66 0.23
CA ARG A 64 -13.61 -2.33 -1.19
C ARG A 64 -12.17 -1.94 -1.53
N VAL A 65 -11.53 -1.13 -0.69
CA VAL A 65 -10.15 -0.67 -0.94
C VAL A 65 -9.13 -1.79 -0.70
N TRP A 66 -9.36 -2.64 0.30
CA TRP A 66 -8.51 -3.81 0.60
C TRP A 66 -8.48 -4.82 -0.55
N GLU A 67 -9.63 -5.06 -1.20
CA GLU A 67 -9.67 -5.91 -2.40
C GLU A 67 -8.83 -5.35 -3.55
N VAL A 68 -8.76 -4.03 -3.72
CA VAL A 68 -7.89 -3.41 -4.74
C VAL A 68 -6.41 -3.58 -4.38
N PHE A 69 -6.05 -3.48 -3.10
CA PHE A 69 -4.69 -3.82 -2.63
C PHE A 69 -4.33 -5.25 -3.05
N LYS A 70 -5.13 -6.25 -2.65
CA LYS A 70 -4.86 -7.65 -2.95
C LYS A 70 -4.80 -7.93 -4.45
N LYS A 71 -5.69 -7.30 -5.22
CA LYS A 71 -5.74 -7.42 -6.69
C LYS A 71 -4.39 -7.11 -7.35
N TYR A 72 -3.61 -6.16 -6.83
CA TYR A 72 -2.38 -5.71 -7.47
C TYR A 72 -1.09 -6.30 -6.88
N ASN A 73 -1.16 -7.16 -5.86
CA ASN A 73 0.05 -7.74 -5.24
C ASN A 73 0.92 -8.54 -6.23
N TYR A 74 0.32 -9.17 -7.25
CA TYR A 74 1.10 -9.88 -8.27
C TYR A 74 1.98 -8.95 -9.13
N LEU A 75 1.67 -7.66 -9.19
CA LEU A 75 2.45 -6.66 -9.95
C LEU A 75 3.67 -6.15 -9.19
N LEU A 76 3.85 -6.53 -7.92
CA LEU A 76 5.04 -6.12 -7.15
C LEU A 76 6.34 -6.65 -7.77
N GLU A 77 6.27 -7.79 -8.48
CA GLU A 77 7.40 -8.36 -9.21
C GLU A 77 7.92 -7.45 -10.33
N GLU A 78 7.06 -6.58 -10.87
CA GLU A 78 7.40 -5.63 -11.93
C GLU A 78 8.23 -4.44 -11.41
N LEU A 79 8.32 -4.24 -10.10
CA LEU A 79 9.06 -3.12 -9.52
C LEU A 79 10.55 -3.43 -9.42
N ASP A 80 11.39 -2.44 -9.76
CA ASP A 80 12.84 -2.59 -9.65
C ASP A 80 13.22 -2.74 -8.17
N ASN A 81 14.04 -3.74 -7.83
CA ASN A 81 14.39 -4.07 -6.44
C ASN A 81 13.16 -4.37 -5.54
N ASN A 82 12.24 -5.21 -6.05
CA ASN A 82 10.95 -5.54 -5.46
C ASN A 82 10.94 -6.02 -3.99
N LYS A 83 12.06 -6.50 -3.43
CA LYS A 83 12.14 -7.09 -2.07
C LYS A 83 11.48 -6.23 -0.98
N LYS A 84 11.72 -4.91 -0.99
CA LYS A 84 11.13 -4.01 0.02
C LYS A 84 9.63 -3.78 -0.20
N TYR A 85 9.17 -3.83 -1.44
CA TYR A 85 7.73 -3.71 -1.75
C TYR A 85 6.97 -4.97 -1.32
N HIS A 86 7.58 -6.16 -1.47
CA HIS A 86 7.05 -7.39 -0.88
C HIS A 86 7.05 -7.34 0.66
N GLU A 87 8.11 -6.81 1.30
CA GLU A 87 8.11 -6.58 2.75
C GLU A 87 6.94 -5.68 3.18
N ALA A 88 6.75 -4.56 2.48
CA ALA A 88 5.65 -3.63 2.74
C ALA A 88 4.28 -4.29 2.60
N SER A 89 4.07 -5.08 1.54
CA SER A 89 2.83 -5.85 1.32
C SER A 89 2.57 -6.85 2.45
N ASN A 90 3.59 -7.62 2.85
CA ASN A 90 3.47 -8.59 3.93
C ASN A 90 3.16 -7.90 5.27
N LEU A 91 3.80 -6.75 5.53
CA LEU A 91 3.54 -5.97 6.73
C LEU A 91 2.09 -5.44 6.78
N LEU A 92 1.54 -4.99 5.65
CA LEU A 92 0.14 -4.56 5.57
C LEU A 92 -0.82 -5.71 5.91
N GLU A 93 -0.61 -6.90 5.35
CA GLU A 93 -1.41 -8.11 5.66
C GLU A 93 -1.32 -8.49 7.15
N LEU A 94 -0.11 -8.48 7.72
CA LEU A 94 0.10 -8.73 9.16
C LEU A 94 -0.64 -7.71 10.02
N LYS A 95 -0.54 -6.41 9.69
CA LYS A 95 -1.26 -5.35 10.39
C LYS A 95 -2.77 -5.51 10.27
N ASN A 96 -3.26 -5.83 9.08
CA ASN A 96 -4.68 -6.10 8.85
C ASN A 96 -5.21 -7.20 9.76
N ASN A 97 -4.51 -8.35 9.81
CA ASN A 97 -4.86 -9.46 10.69
C ASN A 97 -4.79 -9.09 12.18
N SER A 98 -3.92 -8.15 12.58
CA SER A 98 -3.86 -7.71 13.98
C SER A 98 -4.96 -6.72 14.38
N ILE A 99 -5.58 -6.02 13.42
CA ILE A 99 -6.53 -4.93 13.67
C ILE A 99 -7.99 -5.37 13.42
N VAL A 100 -8.19 -6.28 12.46
CA VAL A 100 -9.53 -6.71 12.00
C VAL A 100 -10.03 -7.98 12.69
N ASN A 101 -9.14 -8.69 13.42
CA ASN A 101 -9.51 -9.83 14.26
C ASN A 101 -9.98 -9.40 15.65
#